data_AF-A0A524LEJ6-F1
#
_entry.id   AF-A0A524LEJ6-F1
#
_cell.length_a   1.000
_cell.length_b   1.000
_cell.length_c   1.000
_cell.angle_alpha   90.00
_cell.angle_beta   90.00
_cell.angle_gamma   90.00
#
_symmetry.space_group_name_H-M   'P 1'
#
loop_
_entity.id
_entity.type
_entity.pdbx_description
1 polymer ?
#
loop_
_entity_poly.entity_id
_entity_poly.type
_entity_poly.pdbx_seq_one_letter_code
_entity_poly.pdbx_strand_id
1 'polypeptide(L)'
;LLYGPPGCGKTLIAKAVANNLARSIEKRTGKATTAYFLNVKGPELLNKYVGETEHKLREVFKKARDKASEDVPVVIFFDEMDSLFRMRGSGISSDMEATVVAQFLSEIDGVESLNNVIVIGASNRQDLIDPAVLRPGRLDLKIKVHRPDANAAREIFSKYLTSDLPFHASAFESYGNDPANIVERMINDTIDRMYQTTEENKFLEVTYAKGEREIFYFKDFSSGAMIENIVARAKKKAVKRTISHGERGIQFDDLLEAVNDEFKENEDLPNTTNPDDWARISGRKGERIINVRTLMTGISRKERSIENITSGQYL
;
A
#
# COMPACT_ATOMS: atom_id res chain seq x y z
N LEU A 1 12.75 6.70 3.88
CA LEU A 1 11.40 6.92 3.31
C LEU A 1 10.99 5.73 2.45
N LEU A 2 9.89 5.07 2.80
CA LEU A 2 9.15 4.13 1.97
C LEU A 2 8.08 4.92 1.20
N TYR A 3 8.08 4.84 -0.13
CA TYR A 3 7.09 5.55 -0.94
C TYR A 3 6.55 4.67 -2.07
N GLY A 4 5.37 4.99 -2.56
CA GLY A 4 4.72 4.29 -3.66
C GLY A 4 3.24 4.00 -3.37
N PRO A 5 2.56 3.22 -4.23
CA PRO A 5 1.12 3.07 -4.18
C PRO A 5 0.58 2.54 -2.84
N PRO A 6 -0.65 2.91 -2.47
CA PRO A 6 -1.31 2.39 -1.27
C PRO A 6 -1.49 0.87 -1.35
N GLY A 7 -1.63 0.22 -0.20
CA GLY A 7 -1.88 -1.22 -0.14
C GLY A 7 -0.73 -2.13 -0.58
N CYS A 8 0.49 -1.59 -0.79
CA CYS A 8 1.66 -2.38 -1.20
C CYS A 8 2.60 -2.76 -0.04
N GLY A 9 2.14 -2.64 1.21
CA GLY A 9 2.86 -3.21 2.36
C GLY A 9 3.93 -2.32 3.01
N LYS A 10 3.94 -1.00 2.80
CA LYS A 10 4.89 -0.07 3.45
C LYS A 10 4.94 -0.26 4.98
N THR A 11 3.79 -0.32 5.63
CA THR A 11 3.66 -0.57 7.08
C THR A 11 4.16 -1.95 7.50
N LEU A 12 3.94 -2.99 6.67
CA LEU A 12 4.43 -4.35 6.93
C LEU A 12 5.96 -4.43 6.80
N ILE A 13 6.53 -3.75 5.81
CA ILE A 13 7.99 -3.67 5.61
C ILE A 13 8.64 -3.04 6.84
N ALA A 14 8.10 -1.94 7.37
CA ALA A 14 8.66 -1.28 8.56
C ALA A 14 8.67 -2.21 9.79
N LYS A 15 7.58 -2.96 10.01
CA LYS A 15 7.51 -3.96 11.08
C LYS A 15 8.51 -5.11 10.86
N ALA A 16 8.67 -5.56 9.62
CA ALA A 16 9.64 -6.61 9.27
C ALA A 16 11.08 -6.14 9.50
N VAL A 17 11.40 -4.88 9.19
CA VAL A 17 12.71 -4.27 9.48
C VAL A 17 12.97 -4.25 10.98
N ALA A 18 12.00 -3.82 11.80
CA ALA A 18 12.14 -3.82 13.25
C ALA A 18 12.41 -5.23 13.82
N ASN A 19 11.66 -6.24 13.34
CA ASN A 19 11.85 -7.63 13.73
C ASN A 19 13.22 -8.19 13.30
N ASN A 20 13.68 -7.87 12.08
CA ASN A 20 14.99 -8.30 11.60
C ASN A 20 16.14 -7.61 12.33
N LEU A 21 15.98 -6.34 12.72
CA LEU A 21 16.94 -5.61 13.54
C LEU A 21 17.11 -6.27 14.91
N ALA A 22 15.99 -6.58 15.58
CA ALA A 22 15.97 -7.29 16.86
C ALA A 22 16.72 -8.63 16.77
N ARG A 23 16.39 -9.46 15.76
CA ARG A 23 17.05 -10.75 15.51
C ARG A 23 18.54 -10.62 15.18
N SER A 24 18.93 -9.57 14.46
CA SER A 24 20.33 -9.35 14.08
C SER A 24 21.17 -8.94 15.28
N ILE A 25 20.60 -8.14 16.19
CA ILE A 25 21.25 -7.78 17.45
C ILE A 25 21.36 -9.00 18.36
N GLU A 26 20.28 -9.77 18.52
CA GLU A 26 20.28 -11.02 19.29
C GLU A 26 21.36 -12.00 18.81
N LYS A 27 21.52 -12.18 17.49
CA LYS A 27 22.59 -13.01 16.92
C LYS A 27 24.00 -12.51 17.24
N ARG A 28 24.20 -11.19 17.37
CA ARG A 28 25.52 -10.60 17.65
C ARG A 28 25.85 -10.58 19.14
N THR A 29 24.84 -10.37 19.99
CA THR A 29 25.04 -10.17 21.44
C THR A 29 24.73 -11.43 22.26
N GLY A 30 24.04 -12.42 21.67
CA GLY A 30 23.55 -13.61 22.36
C GLY A 30 22.42 -13.33 23.36
N LYS A 31 21.91 -12.09 23.42
CA LYS A 31 20.84 -11.68 24.33
C LYS A 31 19.53 -11.55 23.58
N ALA A 32 18.48 -12.15 24.13
CA ALA A 32 17.12 -11.96 23.63
C ALA A 32 16.81 -10.45 23.61
N THR A 33 16.66 -9.90 22.41
CA THR A 33 16.48 -8.47 22.18
C THR A 33 15.17 -8.26 21.46
N THR A 34 14.34 -7.36 21.97
CA THR A 34 13.11 -6.92 21.30
C THR A 34 13.31 -5.50 20.78
N ALA A 35 12.93 -5.26 19.53
CA ALA A 35 12.91 -3.90 19.01
C ALA A 35 11.66 -3.18 19.51
N TYR A 36 11.83 -1.93 19.92
CA TYR A 36 10.73 -1.07 20.31
C TYR A 36 10.19 -0.35 19.08
N PHE A 37 8.98 -0.71 18.66
CA PHE A 37 8.33 -0.13 17.48
C PHE A 37 7.31 0.93 17.87
N LEU A 38 7.61 2.19 17.57
CA LEU A 38 6.69 3.32 17.75
C LEU A 38 5.97 3.57 16.44
N ASN A 39 4.67 3.24 16.38
CA ASN A 39 3.82 3.54 15.25
C ASN A 39 3.12 4.89 15.47
N VAL A 40 3.29 5.82 14.54
CA VAL A 40 2.65 7.13 14.55
C VAL A 40 1.98 7.35 13.21
N LYS A 41 0.65 7.50 13.20
CA LYS A 41 -0.05 7.81 11.95
C LYS A 41 -0.19 9.32 11.78
N GLY A 42 -0.05 9.80 10.55
CA GLY A 42 -0.21 11.21 10.21
C GLY A 42 -1.48 11.84 10.80
N PRO A 43 -2.68 11.25 10.59
CA PRO A 43 -3.93 11.76 11.15
C PRO A 43 -3.99 11.81 12.69
N GLU A 44 -3.26 10.95 13.41
CA GLU A 44 -3.25 10.94 14.89
C GLU A 44 -2.56 12.18 15.47
N LEU A 45 -1.67 12.79 14.68
CA LEU A 45 -0.96 14.01 15.01
C LEU A 45 -1.77 15.27 14.65
N LEU A 46 -2.75 15.18 13.73
CA LEU A 46 -3.62 16.30 13.35
C LEU A 46 -4.72 16.52 14.40
N ASN A 47 -4.50 17.41 15.37
CA ASN A 47 -5.55 17.91 16.25
C ASN A 47 -5.88 19.38 15.92
N LYS A 48 -7.15 19.76 16.11
CA LYS A 48 -7.65 21.12 15.83
C LYS A 48 -7.06 22.20 16.77
N TYR A 49 -6.32 21.79 17.80
CA TYR A 49 -5.71 22.69 18.78
C TYR A 49 -4.25 22.98 18.41
N VAL A 50 -3.96 24.27 18.23
CA VAL A 50 -2.61 24.78 17.91
C VAL A 50 -1.61 24.33 18.98
N GLY A 51 -0.46 23.79 18.57
CA GLY A 51 0.64 23.36 19.46
C GLY A 51 0.51 21.94 20.03
N GLU A 52 -0.66 21.31 19.95
CA GLU A 52 -0.84 19.93 20.44
C GLU A 52 -0.12 18.91 19.55
N THR A 53 -0.14 19.12 18.23
CA THR A 53 0.60 18.32 17.25
C THR A 53 2.11 18.33 17.54
N GLU A 54 2.67 19.51 17.84
CA GLU A 54 4.08 19.67 18.17
C GLU A 54 4.43 18.99 19.50
N HIS A 55 3.56 19.11 20.51
CA HIS A 55 3.74 18.43 21.79
C HIS A 55 3.77 16.91 21.61
N LYS A 56 2.78 16.33 20.90
CA LYS A 56 2.74 14.89 20.61
C LYS A 56 4.01 14.43 19.88
N LEU A 57 4.50 15.23 18.94
CA LEU A 57 5.73 14.92 18.22
C LEU A 57 6.93 14.89 19.18
N ARG A 58 7.08 15.90 20.04
CA ARG A 58 8.11 15.91 21.10
C ARG A 58 8.01 14.69 22.01
N GLU A 59 6.80 14.28 22.39
CA GLU A 59 6.60 13.11 23.25
C GLU A 59 7.01 11.80 22.58
N VAL A 60 6.71 11.63 21.28
CA VAL A 60 7.13 10.45 20.52
C VAL A 60 8.65 10.34 20.52
N PHE A 61 9.36 11.40 20.17
CA PHE A 61 10.81 11.39 20.12
C PHE A 61 11.43 11.31 21.52
N LYS A 62 10.83 11.92 22.55
CA LYS A 62 11.25 11.75 23.94
C LYS A 62 11.17 10.28 24.37
N LYS A 63 10.04 9.60 24.13
CA LYS A 63 9.88 8.17 24.42
C LYS A 63 10.91 7.32 23.67
N ALA A 64 11.21 7.68 22.42
CA ALA A 64 12.24 7.00 21.65
C ALA A 64 13.64 7.17 22.27
N ARG A 65 14.00 8.38 22.71
CA ARG A 65 15.26 8.67 23.41
C ARG A 65 15.37 7.93 24.74
N ASP A 66 14.29 7.93 25.53
CA ASP A 66 14.25 7.22 26.82
C ASP A 66 14.52 5.72 26.60
N LYS A 67 13.89 5.11 25.59
CA LYS A 67 14.13 3.69 25.25
C LYS A 67 15.49 3.43 24.62
N ALA A 68 16.00 4.35 23.82
CA ALA A 68 17.35 4.28 23.29
C ALA A 68 18.40 4.31 24.41
N SER A 69 18.16 5.03 25.52
CA SER A 69 19.07 5.07 26.67
C SER A 69 19.14 3.74 27.43
N GLU A 70 18.13 2.88 27.30
CA GLU A 70 18.08 1.51 27.85
C GLU A 70 18.78 0.48 26.94
N ASP A 71 19.56 0.92 25.94
CA ASP A 71 20.23 0.08 24.92
C ASP A 71 19.27 -0.79 24.08
N VAL A 72 18.00 -0.35 23.98
CA VAL A 72 16.97 -1.02 23.16
C VAL A 72 16.99 -0.43 21.75
N PRO A 73 16.97 -1.25 20.69
CA PRO A 73 16.83 -0.77 19.32
C PRO A 73 15.42 -0.20 19.11
N VAL A 74 15.33 1.07 18.75
CA VAL A 74 14.05 1.78 18.56
C VAL A 74 13.80 2.05 17.08
N VAL A 75 12.61 1.72 16.61
CA VAL A 75 12.14 2.06 15.26
C VAL A 75 10.94 2.98 15.39
N ILE A 76 11.08 4.23 14.95
CA ILE A 76 9.99 5.20 14.86
C ILE A 76 9.42 5.14 13.45
N PHE A 77 8.18 4.68 13.32
CA PHE A 77 7.49 4.58 12.04
C PHE A 77 6.40 5.64 11.93
N PHE A 78 6.55 6.52 10.94
CA PHE A 78 5.55 7.52 10.58
C PHE A 78 4.77 7.05 9.35
N ASP A 79 3.50 6.71 9.52
CA ASP A 79 2.60 6.34 8.41
C ASP A 79 1.87 7.57 7.88
N GLU A 80 1.48 7.55 6.61
CA GLU A 80 0.75 8.63 5.94
C GLU A 80 1.41 10.01 6.10
N MET A 81 2.74 10.08 5.94
CA MET A 81 3.51 11.32 6.08
C MET A 81 3.05 12.44 5.14
N ASP A 82 2.48 12.10 3.99
CA ASP A 82 1.88 13.04 3.04
C ASP A 82 0.69 13.81 3.61
N SER A 83 0.08 13.35 4.71
CA SER A 83 -0.98 14.11 5.40
C SER A 83 -0.45 15.24 6.29
N LEU A 84 0.81 15.14 6.76
CA LEU A 84 1.41 16.08 7.70
C LEU A 84 2.43 17.03 7.07
N PHE A 85 3.16 16.57 6.07
CA PHE A 85 4.36 17.25 5.57
C PHE A 85 4.18 17.79 4.15
N ARG A 86 2.98 18.34 3.85
CA ARG A 86 2.64 18.85 2.52
C ARG A 86 3.46 20.09 2.15
N MET A 87 3.89 20.19 0.90
CA MET A 87 4.55 21.38 0.37
C MET A 87 3.69 22.63 0.54
N ARG A 88 4.35 23.74 0.91
CA ARG A 88 3.75 25.07 1.09
C ARG A 88 2.97 25.50 -0.16
N GLY A 89 1.74 26.00 0.02
CA GLY A 89 1.14 26.93 -0.97
C GLY A 89 -0.29 26.69 -1.48
N SER A 90 -1.15 25.85 -0.88
CA SER A 90 -2.51 25.63 -1.43
C SER A 90 -3.70 25.99 -0.53
N GLY A 91 -3.52 26.72 0.59
CA GLY A 91 -4.66 27.18 1.38
C GLY A 91 -4.29 27.84 2.71
N ILE A 92 -5.31 28.43 3.36
CA ILE A 92 -5.27 29.22 4.61
C ILE A 92 -4.70 28.44 5.82
N SER A 93 -4.40 27.14 5.69
CA SER A 93 -3.79 26.26 6.71
C SER A 93 -2.25 26.18 6.68
N SER A 94 -1.57 26.95 5.82
CA SER A 94 -0.12 26.82 5.56
C SER A 94 0.79 26.99 6.78
N ASP A 95 0.37 27.79 7.76
CA ASP A 95 1.26 28.22 8.84
C ASP A 95 1.40 27.15 9.93
N MET A 96 0.31 26.41 10.21
CA MET A 96 0.34 25.29 11.18
C MET A 96 1.12 24.09 10.64
N GLU A 97 0.97 23.78 9.35
CA GLU A 97 1.72 22.68 8.71
C GLU A 97 3.23 22.99 8.70
N ALA A 98 3.59 24.26 8.48
CA ALA A 98 4.99 24.69 8.47
C ALA A 98 5.68 24.55 9.83
N THR A 99 5.00 24.82 10.95
CA THR A 99 5.61 24.66 12.28
C THR A 99 5.79 23.19 12.64
N VAL A 100 4.86 22.32 12.24
CA VAL A 100 4.96 20.87 12.44
C VAL A 100 6.15 20.29 11.66
N VAL A 101 6.34 20.70 10.40
CA VAL A 101 7.51 20.30 9.60
C VAL A 101 8.80 20.74 10.33
N ALA A 102 8.89 22.01 10.74
CA ALA A 102 10.08 22.52 11.42
C ALA A 102 10.38 21.76 12.72
N GLN A 103 9.36 21.46 13.52
CA GLN A 103 9.51 20.67 14.74
C GLN A 103 9.98 19.25 14.43
N PHE A 104 9.45 18.61 13.39
CA PHE A 104 9.88 17.28 12.97
C PHE A 104 11.35 17.25 12.55
N LEU A 105 11.79 18.24 11.77
CA LEU A 105 13.19 18.36 11.36
C LEU A 105 14.11 18.52 12.59
N SER A 106 13.72 19.37 13.54
CA SER A 106 14.45 19.58 14.80
C SER A 106 14.57 18.29 15.63
N GLU A 107 13.48 17.51 15.72
CA GLU A 107 13.50 16.24 16.45
C GLU A 107 14.34 15.15 15.76
N ILE A 108 14.32 15.07 14.43
CA ILE A 108 15.19 14.15 13.68
C ILE A 108 16.66 14.51 13.91
N ASP A 109 17.01 15.78 13.73
CA ASP A 109 18.38 16.26 13.93
C ASP A 109 18.83 15.99 15.39
N GLY A 110 17.91 16.05 16.36
CA GLY A 110 18.16 15.70 17.76
C GLY A 110 18.38 14.21 18.05
N VAL A 111 17.91 13.29 17.20
CA VAL A 111 18.15 11.84 17.34
C VAL A 111 19.21 11.29 16.38
N GLU A 112 19.76 12.11 15.48
CA GLU A 112 20.81 11.72 14.54
C GLU A 112 22.07 11.17 15.24
N SER A 113 22.38 11.66 16.44
CA SER A 113 23.50 11.18 17.27
C SER A 113 23.27 9.80 17.92
N LEU A 114 22.05 9.27 17.90
CA LEU A 114 21.70 8.00 18.53
C LEU A 114 21.78 6.84 17.54
N ASN A 115 22.82 6.02 17.68
CA ASN A 115 23.09 4.89 16.77
C ASN A 115 22.05 3.74 16.84
N ASN A 116 21.15 3.76 17.82
CA ASN A 116 20.13 2.73 18.05
C ASN A 116 18.69 3.20 17.78
N VAL A 117 18.52 4.38 17.18
CA VAL A 117 17.21 4.89 16.76
C VAL A 117 17.14 4.95 15.24
N ILE A 118 16.10 4.35 14.65
CA ILE A 118 15.85 4.40 13.21
C ILE A 118 14.49 5.06 12.97
N VAL A 119 14.46 6.07 12.11
CA VAL A 119 13.23 6.74 11.68
C VAL A 119 12.84 6.25 10.29
N ILE A 120 11.65 5.66 10.18
CA ILE A 120 11.08 5.17 8.92
C ILE A 120 9.81 5.96 8.63
N GLY A 121 9.84 6.74 7.56
CA GLY A 121 8.65 7.37 6.99
C GLY A 121 7.99 6.51 5.93
N ALA A 122 6.66 6.47 5.89
CA ALA A 122 5.87 5.92 4.79
C ALA A 122 4.95 6.99 4.18
N SER A 123 4.88 7.02 2.86
CA SER A 123 3.98 7.92 2.13
C SER A 123 3.43 7.28 0.86
N ASN A 124 2.21 7.67 0.48
CA ASN A 124 1.63 7.31 -0.81
C ASN A 124 1.99 8.30 -1.92
N ARG A 125 2.53 9.47 -1.55
CA ARG A 125 2.73 10.63 -2.42
C ARG A 125 4.04 11.33 -2.07
N GLN A 126 5.14 10.89 -2.70
CA GLN A 126 6.44 11.50 -2.44
C GLN A 126 6.48 12.97 -2.91
N ASP A 127 5.73 13.30 -3.96
CA ASP A 127 5.60 14.65 -4.53
C ASP A 127 5.11 15.69 -3.51
N LEU A 128 4.30 15.26 -2.54
CA LEU A 128 3.77 16.17 -1.52
C LEU A 128 4.74 16.45 -0.39
N ILE A 129 5.80 15.65 -0.21
CA ILE A 129 6.67 15.76 0.96
C ILE A 129 7.63 16.93 0.81
N ASP A 130 7.77 17.75 1.86
CA ASP A 130 8.76 18.82 1.90
C ASP A 130 10.19 18.29 1.63
N PRO A 131 10.91 18.81 0.61
CA PRO A 131 12.26 18.38 0.27
C PRO A 131 13.27 18.51 1.40
N ALA A 132 13.04 19.39 2.38
CA ALA A 132 13.89 19.55 3.56
C ALA A 132 13.93 18.30 4.44
N VAL A 133 12.87 17.50 4.46
CA VAL A 133 12.81 16.21 5.18
C VAL A 133 13.69 15.16 4.49
N LEU A 134 13.87 15.27 3.18
CA LEU A 134 14.58 14.31 2.33
C LEU A 134 16.09 14.58 2.18
N ARG A 135 16.62 15.55 2.95
CA ARG A 135 18.04 15.90 2.90
C ARG A 135 18.90 14.85 3.62
N PRO A 136 20.20 14.74 3.27
CA PRO A 136 21.16 13.91 4.00
C PRO A 136 21.13 14.16 5.52
N GLY A 137 21.27 13.10 6.31
CA GLY A 137 21.15 13.13 7.78
C GLY A 137 19.72 12.94 8.32
N ARG A 138 18.71 12.89 7.43
CA ARG A 138 17.29 12.75 7.80
C ARG A 138 16.64 11.53 7.14
N LEU A 139 15.72 11.72 6.20
CA LEU A 139 15.15 10.64 5.39
C LEU A 139 15.88 10.56 4.04
N ASP A 140 17.17 10.28 4.10
CA ASP A 140 18.07 10.22 2.95
C ASP A 140 17.87 8.95 2.09
N LEU A 141 17.64 7.80 2.74
CA LEU A 141 17.36 6.55 2.04
C LEU A 141 15.91 6.50 1.54
N LYS A 142 15.73 6.48 0.22
CA LYS A 142 14.42 6.39 -0.44
C LYS A 142 14.23 5.02 -1.09
N ILE A 143 13.22 4.28 -0.64
CA ILE A 143 12.88 2.96 -1.16
C ILE A 143 11.50 3.03 -1.80
N LYS A 144 11.44 2.77 -3.10
CA LYS A 144 10.17 2.70 -3.84
C LYS A 144 9.55 1.32 -3.69
N VAL A 145 8.34 1.28 -3.16
CA VAL A 145 7.52 0.08 -3.06
C VAL A 145 6.60 0.05 -4.27
N HIS A 146 6.84 -0.91 -5.16
CA HIS A 146 6.08 -1.05 -6.40
C HIS A 146 4.82 -1.90 -6.18
N ARG A 147 3.86 -1.76 -7.09
CA ARG A 147 2.77 -2.72 -7.22
C ARG A 147 3.35 -4.10 -7.57
N PRO A 148 2.77 -5.20 -7.07
CA PRO A 148 3.26 -6.53 -7.37
C PRO A 148 3.11 -6.84 -8.87
N ASP A 149 4.08 -7.55 -9.42
CA ASP A 149 3.91 -8.26 -10.69
C ASP A 149 3.24 -9.63 -10.45
N ALA A 150 3.04 -10.42 -11.50
CA ALA A 150 2.41 -11.74 -11.37
C ALA A 150 3.17 -12.69 -10.42
N ASN A 151 4.51 -12.60 -10.36
CA ASN A 151 5.32 -13.45 -9.48
C ASN A 151 5.23 -12.99 -8.03
N ALA A 152 5.36 -11.69 -7.77
CA ALA A 152 5.17 -11.11 -6.45
C ALA A 152 3.73 -11.34 -5.95
N ALA A 153 2.73 -11.23 -6.83
CA ALA A 153 1.35 -11.52 -6.48
C ALA A 153 1.16 -12.99 -6.08
N ARG A 154 1.78 -13.94 -6.81
CA ARG A 154 1.78 -15.37 -6.41
C ARG A 154 2.35 -15.57 -5.01
N GLU A 155 3.47 -14.92 -4.69
CA GLU A 155 4.05 -14.97 -3.34
C GLU A 155 3.14 -14.36 -2.27
N ILE A 156 2.43 -13.27 -2.60
CA ILE A 156 1.46 -12.64 -1.69
C ILE A 156 0.27 -13.57 -1.47
N PHE A 157 -0.32 -14.12 -2.53
CA PHE A 157 -1.42 -15.08 -2.44
C PHE A 157 -1.06 -16.28 -1.57
N SER A 158 0.17 -16.80 -1.68
CA SER A 158 0.63 -17.94 -0.88
C SER A 158 0.75 -17.64 0.62
N LYS A 159 0.70 -16.36 1.05
CA LYS A 159 0.62 -15.98 2.47
C LYS A 159 -0.81 -16.01 3.00
N TYR A 160 -1.81 -15.88 2.14
CA TYR A 160 -3.22 -15.78 2.53
C TYR A 160 -4.04 -17.03 2.22
N LEU A 161 -3.67 -17.76 1.15
CA LEU A 161 -4.21 -19.06 0.78
C LEU A 161 -3.17 -20.12 1.16
N THR A 162 -3.41 -20.81 2.27
CA THR A 162 -2.49 -21.78 2.87
C THR A 162 -3.11 -23.17 2.87
N SER A 163 -2.26 -24.21 2.95
CA SER A 163 -2.69 -25.61 2.81
C SER A 163 -3.49 -26.15 4.01
N ASP A 164 -3.54 -25.41 5.12
CA ASP A 164 -4.38 -25.70 6.30
C ASP A 164 -5.82 -25.22 6.15
N LEU A 165 -6.14 -24.48 5.08
CA LEU A 165 -7.51 -24.09 4.78
C LEU A 165 -8.36 -25.30 4.34
N PRO A 166 -9.67 -25.32 4.65
CA PRO A 166 -10.56 -26.34 4.15
C PRO A 166 -10.83 -26.11 2.65
N PHE A 167 -10.60 -27.14 1.82
CA PHE A 167 -10.91 -27.13 0.39
C PHE A 167 -12.20 -27.89 0.10
N HIS A 168 -12.95 -27.42 -0.91
CA HIS A 168 -14.15 -28.10 -1.38
C HIS A 168 -13.81 -29.35 -2.19
N ALA A 169 -14.74 -30.31 -2.29
CA ALA A 169 -14.56 -31.54 -3.08
C ALA A 169 -14.15 -31.26 -4.54
N SER A 170 -14.75 -30.23 -5.17
CA SER A 170 -14.41 -29.82 -6.55
C SER A 170 -12.96 -29.36 -6.72
N ALA A 171 -12.33 -28.83 -5.67
CA ALA A 171 -10.92 -28.47 -5.70
C ALA A 171 -10.02 -29.71 -5.72
N PHE A 172 -10.38 -30.76 -4.96
CA PHE A 172 -9.67 -32.04 -5.00
C PHE A 172 -9.82 -32.75 -6.35
N GLU A 173 -11.01 -32.69 -6.95
CA GLU A 173 -11.27 -33.24 -8.29
C GLU A 173 -10.46 -32.53 -9.38
N SER A 174 -10.35 -31.20 -9.30
CA SER A 174 -9.69 -30.39 -10.33
C SER A 174 -8.15 -30.36 -10.20
N TYR A 175 -7.65 -30.38 -8.96
CA TYR A 175 -6.23 -30.12 -8.67
C TYR A 175 -5.50 -31.28 -8.00
N GLY A 176 -6.21 -32.38 -7.70
CA GLY A 176 -5.67 -33.57 -7.06
C GLY A 176 -5.79 -33.55 -5.53
N ASN A 177 -5.23 -34.58 -4.88
CA ASN A 177 -5.45 -34.84 -3.45
C ASN A 177 -4.47 -34.15 -2.50
N ASP A 178 -3.41 -33.52 -3.01
CA ASP A 178 -2.41 -32.85 -2.18
C ASP A 178 -2.78 -31.38 -1.94
N PRO A 179 -3.09 -30.96 -0.69
CA PRO A 179 -3.46 -29.58 -0.38
C PRO A 179 -2.42 -28.54 -0.80
N ALA A 180 -1.12 -28.87 -0.80
CA ALA A 180 -0.09 -27.94 -1.23
C ALA A 180 -0.18 -27.67 -2.75
N ASN A 181 -0.38 -28.72 -3.55
CA ASN A 181 -0.58 -28.63 -4.99
C ASN A 181 -1.91 -27.94 -5.34
N ILE A 182 -2.98 -28.18 -4.58
CA ILE A 182 -4.25 -27.46 -4.73
C ILE A 182 -4.03 -25.96 -4.58
N VAL A 183 -3.38 -25.52 -3.49
CA VAL A 183 -3.05 -24.11 -3.26
C VAL A 183 -2.24 -23.53 -4.41
N GLU A 184 -1.15 -24.19 -4.79
CA GLU A 184 -0.26 -23.70 -5.84
C GLU A 184 -1.00 -23.50 -7.18
N ARG A 185 -1.79 -24.51 -7.60
CA ARG A 185 -2.54 -24.44 -8.86
C ARG A 185 -3.69 -23.45 -8.81
N MET A 186 -4.45 -23.40 -7.73
CA MET A 186 -5.50 -22.39 -7.56
C MET A 186 -4.95 -20.97 -7.60
N ILE A 187 -3.77 -20.73 -7.01
CA ILE A 187 -3.10 -19.43 -7.09
C ILE A 187 -2.68 -19.14 -8.53
N ASN A 188 -2.06 -20.10 -9.22
CA ASN A 188 -1.62 -19.92 -10.61
C ASN A 188 -2.80 -19.57 -11.52
N ASP A 189 -3.89 -20.31 -11.46
CA ASP A 189 -5.08 -20.05 -12.29
C ASP A 189 -5.72 -18.69 -11.96
N THR A 190 -5.75 -18.31 -10.67
CA THR A 190 -6.25 -17.01 -10.23
C THR A 190 -5.36 -15.88 -10.76
N ILE A 191 -4.04 -16.03 -10.69
CA ILE A 191 -3.07 -15.06 -11.20
C ILE A 191 -3.18 -14.94 -12.72
N ASP A 192 -3.27 -16.05 -13.43
CA ASP A 192 -3.43 -16.05 -14.88
C ASP A 192 -4.69 -15.28 -15.26
N ARG A 193 -5.81 -15.53 -14.58
CA ARG A 193 -7.04 -14.76 -14.79
C ARG A 193 -6.86 -13.28 -14.46
N MET A 194 -6.19 -12.93 -13.37
CA MET A 194 -6.05 -11.55 -12.89
C MET A 194 -5.07 -10.71 -13.73
N TYR A 195 -4.05 -11.34 -14.31
CA TYR A 195 -2.97 -10.66 -15.06
C TYR A 195 -3.11 -10.76 -16.59
N GLN A 196 -4.10 -11.49 -17.09
CA GLN A 196 -4.42 -11.55 -18.53
C GLN A 196 -4.94 -10.21 -19.08
N THR A 197 -4.61 -9.93 -20.33
CA THR A 197 -5.05 -8.73 -21.07
C THR A 197 -6.25 -9.04 -21.96
N THR A 198 -7.39 -9.34 -21.32
CA THR A 198 -8.68 -9.62 -21.98
C THR A 198 -9.59 -8.40 -21.96
N GLU A 199 -10.66 -8.42 -22.77
CA GLU A 199 -11.70 -7.36 -22.74
C GLU A 199 -12.32 -7.18 -21.35
N GLU A 200 -12.52 -8.29 -20.62
CA GLU A 200 -13.09 -8.32 -19.26
C GLU A 200 -12.16 -7.71 -18.21
N ASN A 201 -10.85 -7.65 -18.48
CA ASN A 201 -9.87 -7.12 -17.55
C ASN A 201 -9.45 -5.67 -17.88
N LYS A 202 -10.05 -5.07 -18.92
CA LYS A 202 -9.82 -3.66 -19.25
C LYS A 202 -10.38 -2.78 -18.14
N PHE A 203 -9.59 -1.81 -17.70
CA PHE A 203 -9.96 -0.97 -16.57
C PHE A 203 -10.07 0.50 -16.98
N LEU A 204 -9.03 1.06 -17.61
CA LEU A 204 -8.98 2.48 -17.98
C LEU A 204 -8.54 2.66 -19.43
N GLU A 205 -9.19 3.58 -20.12
CA GLU A 205 -8.68 4.18 -21.36
C GLU A 205 -8.15 5.58 -21.03
N VAL A 206 -6.90 5.83 -21.39
CA VAL A 206 -6.21 7.10 -21.21
C VAL A 206 -5.97 7.73 -22.56
N THR A 207 -6.40 8.97 -22.75
CA THR A 207 -6.15 9.76 -23.97
C THR A 207 -5.10 10.83 -23.69
N TYR A 208 -4.03 10.82 -24.49
CA TYR A 208 -2.91 11.75 -24.39
C TYR A 208 -3.08 13.00 -25.24
N ALA A 209 -2.24 14.01 -25.00
CA ALA A 209 -2.24 15.31 -25.65
C ALA A 209 -2.24 15.25 -27.19
N LYS A 210 -1.52 14.28 -27.75
CA LYS A 210 -1.42 14.07 -29.20
C LYS A 210 -2.57 13.25 -29.80
N GLY A 211 -3.58 12.89 -29.00
CA GLY A 211 -4.73 12.11 -29.42
C GLY A 211 -4.53 10.59 -29.36
N GLU A 212 -3.34 10.11 -28.98
CA GLU A 212 -3.09 8.69 -28.74
C GLU A 212 -3.94 8.17 -27.57
N ARG A 213 -4.37 6.91 -27.66
CA ARG A 213 -5.11 6.22 -26.60
C ARG A 213 -4.34 5.00 -26.13
N GLU A 214 -4.37 4.75 -24.83
CA GLU A 214 -3.78 3.56 -24.21
C GLU A 214 -4.80 2.92 -23.26
N ILE A 215 -4.87 1.59 -23.30
CA ILE A 215 -5.75 0.81 -22.44
C ILE A 215 -4.91 0.19 -21.33
N PHE A 216 -5.32 0.44 -20.09
CA PHE A 216 -4.77 -0.19 -18.90
C PHE A 216 -5.70 -1.28 -18.41
N TYR A 217 -5.10 -2.31 -17.83
CA TYR A 217 -5.80 -3.47 -17.32
C TYR A 217 -5.70 -3.50 -15.79
N PHE A 218 -6.55 -4.27 -15.12
CA PHE A 218 -6.51 -4.39 -13.66
C PHE A 218 -5.14 -4.80 -13.11
N LYS A 219 -4.39 -5.61 -13.85
CA LYS A 219 -3.02 -6.02 -13.52
C LYS A 219 -2.11 -4.83 -13.22
N ASP A 220 -2.32 -3.70 -13.90
CA ASP A 220 -1.51 -2.50 -13.74
C ASP A 220 -1.77 -1.79 -12.40
N PHE A 221 -2.90 -2.10 -11.75
CA PHE A 221 -3.38 -1.51 -10.49
C PHE A 221 -3.45 -2.52 -9.34
N SER A 222 -2.89 -3.73 -9.51
CA SER A 222 -2.83 -4.73 -8.45
C SER A 222 -2.11 -4.18 -7.20
N SER A 223 -2.51 -4.66 -6.02
CA SER A 223 -1.89 -4.31 -4.75
C SER A 223 -2.00 -5.49 -3.77
N GLY A 224 -1.15 -5.51 -2.74
CA GLY A 224 -1.21 -6.54 -1.70
C GLY A 224 -2.54 -6.53 -0.94
N ALA A 225 -3.07 -5.34 -0.64
CA ALA A 225 -4.39 -5.18 0.00
C ALA A 225 -5.52 -5.73 -0.87
N MET A 226 -5.47 -5.53 -2.19
CA MET A 226 -6.44 -6.10 -3.13
C MET A 226 -6.40 -7.63 -3.09
N ILE A 227 -5.20 -8.23 -3.10
CA ILE A 227 -5.03 -9.68 -3.02
C ILE A 227 -5.56 -10.23 -1.69
N GLU A 228 -5.28 -9.56 -0.58
CA GLU A 228 -5.83 -9.91 0.74
C GLU A 228 -7.36 -9.88 0.74
N ASN A 229 -7.96 -8.82 0.19
CA ASN A 229 -9.40 -8.67 0.07
C ASN A 229 -10.03 -9.78 -0.79
N ILE A 230 -9.42 -10.11 -1.92
CA ILE A 230 -9.88 -11.21 -2.80
C ILE A 230 -9.93 -12.53 -2.01
N VAL A 231 -8.85 -12.88 -1.31
CA VAL A 231 -8.81 -14.12 -0.52
C VAL A 231 -9.82 -14.09 0.64
N ALA A 232 -9.96 -12.95 1.32
CA ALA A 232 -10.94 -12.79 2.39
C ALA A 232 -12.39 -12.92 1.88
N ARG A 233 -12.68 -12.35 0.71
CA ARG A 233 -14.00 -12.43 0.05
C ARG A 233 -14.29 -13.84 -0.42
N ALA A 234 -13.31 -14.55 -0.98
CA ALA A 234 -13.44 -15.95 -1.35
C ALA A 234 -13.74 -16.85 -0.13
N LYS A 235 -13.02 -16.65 0.99
CA LYS A 235 -13.30 -17.32 2.26
C LYS A 235 -14.73 -17.03 2.75
N LYS A 236 -15.16 -15.77 2.66
CA LYS A 236 -16.53 -15.37 3.04
C LYS A 236 -17.59 -16.04 2.17
N LYS A 237 -17.36 -16.19 0.87
CA LYS A 237 -18.25 -16.92 -0.05
C LYS A 237 -18.32 -18.40 0.31
N ALA A 238 -17.19 -19.04 0.57
CA ALA A 238 -17.14 -20.43 1.02
C ALA A 238 -17.94 -20.65 2.33
N VAL A 239 -17.78 -19.77 3.33
CA VAL A 239 -18.56 -19.82 4.58
C VAL A 239 -20.05 -19.66 4.33
N LYS A 240 -20.45 -18.72 3.48
CA LYS A 240 -21.88 -18.53 3.11
C LYS A 240 -22.44 -19.78 2.45
N ARG A 241 -21.71 -20.39 1.50
CA ARG A 241 -22.12 -21.63 0.84
C ARG A 241 -22.28 -22.77 1.85
N THR A 242 -21.37 -22.91 2.82
CA THR A 242 -21.49 -23.92 3.88
C THR A 242 -22.74 -23.72 4.72
N ILE A 243 -23.10 -22.47 5.06
CA ILE A 243 -24.32 -22.17 5.84
C ILE A 243 -25.59 -22.44 5.02
N SER A 244 -25.59 -22.08 3.74
CA SER A 244 -26.80 -22.17 2.89
C SER A 244 -27.05 -23.57 2.31
N HIS A 245 -25.99 -24.29 1.95
CA HIS A 245 -26.09 -25.55 1.19
C HIS A 245 -25.36 -26.73 1.85
N GLY A 246 -24.65 -26.51 2.97
CA GLY A 246 -23.88 -27.56 3.65
C GLY A 246 -22.54 -27.91 2.97
N GLU A 247 -22.24 -27.31 1.83
CA GLU A 247 -21.00 -27.55 1.07
C GLU A 247 -19.82 -26.80 1.70
N ARG A 248 -18.83 -27.56 2.20
CA ARG A 248 -17.70 -27.03 2.99
C ARG A 248 -16.45 -26.84 2.14
N GLY A 249 -15.70 -25.78 2.45
CA GLY A 249 -14.35 -25.53 1.95
C GLY A 249 -14.34 -24.58 0.76
N ILE A 250 -13.19 -23.98 0.49
CA ILE A 250 -12.99 -23.03 -0.60
C ILE A 250 -12.85 -23.76 -1.94
N GLN A 251 -13.41 -23.19 -3.00
CA GLN A 251 -13.25 -23.68 -4.37
C GLN A 251 -12.72 -22.57 -5.29
N PHE A 252 -12.26 -22.95 -6.48
CA PHE A 252 -11.71 -21.99 -7.45
C PHE A 252 -12.72 -20.91 -7.85
N ASP A 253 -13.99 -21.26 -8.03
CA ASP A 253 -15.05 -20.29 -8.34
C ASP A 253 -15.20 -19.21 -7.27
N ASP A 254 -14.94 -19.51 -5.99
CA ASP A 254 -14.97 -18.49 -4.94
C ASP A 254 -13.91 -17.41 -5.16
N LEU A 255 -12.72 -17.80 -5.62
CA LEU A 255 -11.62 -16.89 -5.95
C LEU A 255 -11.94 -16.10 -7.21
N LEU A 256 -12.43 -16.75 -8.26
CA LEU A 256 -12.80 -16.08 -9.50
C LEU A 256 -13.90 -15.04 -9.28
N GLU A 257 -14.96 -15.40 -8.56
CA GLU A 257 -16.01 -14.45 -8.22
C GLU A 257 -15.48 -13.33 -7.32
N ALA A 258 -14.58 -13.63 -6.39
CA ALA A 258 -13.97 -12.61 -5.53
C ALA A 258 -13.10 -11.62 -6.31
N VAL A 259 -12.34 -12.08 -7.31
CA VAL A 259 -11.58 -11.22 -8.24
C VAL A 259 -12.55 -10.29 -8.98
N ASN A 260 -13.60 -10.84 -9.58
CA ASN A 260 -14.58 -10.05 -10.34
C ASN A 260 -15.30 -9.03 -9.45
N ASP A 261 -15.67 -9.41 -8.23
CA ASP A 261 -16.31 -8.51 -7.26
C ASP A 261 -15.36 -7.39 -6.81
N GLU A 262 -14.10 -7.71 -6.51
CA GLU A 262 -13.08 -6.72 -6.10
C GLU A 262 -12.80 -5.73 -7.23
N PHE A 263 -12.76 -6.22 -8.47
CA PHE A 263 -12.59 -5.38 -9.66
C PHE A 263 -13.75 -4.40 -9.82
N LYS A 264 -14.99 -4.88 -9.74
CA LYS A 264 -16.20 -4.04 -9.80
C LYS A 264 -16.25 -2.99 -8.69
N GLU A 265 -15.88 -3.36 -7.46
CA GLU A 265 -15.88 -2.41 -6.34
C GLU A 265 -14.84 -1.30 -6.53
N ASN A 266 -13.69 -1.61 -7.14
CA ASN A 266 -12.66 -0.63 -7.48
C ASN A 266 -13.02 0.20 -8.74
N GLU A 267 -13.84 -0.31 -9.67
CA GLU A 267 -14.38 0.46 -10.80
C GLU A 267 -15.30 1.61 -10.37
N ASP A 268 -16.09 1.40 -9.31
CA ASP A 268 -17.07 2.39 -8.82
C ASP A 268 -16.42 3.56 -8.04
N LEU A 269 -15.14 3.45 -7.67
CA LEU A 269 -14.40 4.42 -6.85
C LEU A 269 -13.25 5.09 -7.64
N PRO A 270 -13.50 6.18 -8.39
CA PRO A 270 -12.45 6.89 -9.13
C PRO A 270 -11.40 7.56 -8.22
N ASN A 271 -11.64 7.67 -6.92
CA ASN A 271 -10.70 8.23 -5.94
C ASN A 271 -9.50 7.30 -5.65
N THR A 272 -9.46 6.09 -6.19
CA THR A 272 -8.41 5.08 -5.93
C THR A 272 -7.20 5.21 -6.86
N THR A 273 -7.29 5.99 -7.94
CA THR A 273 -6.15 6.22 -8.84
C THR A 273 -5.22 7.26 -8.23
N ASN A 274 -4.14 6.77 -7.61
CA ASN A 274 -3.14 7.62 -6.97
C ASN A 274 -2.45 8.50 -8.04
N PRO A 275 -2.17 9.78 -7.78
CA PRO A 275 -1.26 10.60 -8.58
C PRO A 275 0.04 9.90 -9.01
N ASP A 276 0.62 9.00 -8.22
CA ASP A 276 1.76 8.16 -8.63
C ASP A 276 1.44 7.22 -9.80
N ASP A 277 0.21 6.67 -9.84
CA ASP A 277 -0.25 5.87 -10.98
C ASP A 277 -0.35 6.76 -12.22
N TRP A 278 -0.87 7.98 -12.08
CA TRP A 278 -0.90 8.98 -13.16
C TRP A 278 0.48 9.42 -13.61
N ALA A 279 1.43 9.59 -12.69
CA ALA A 279 2.81 9.93 -12.99
C ALA A 279 3.52 8.78 -13.72
N ARG A 280 3.20 7.52 -13.40
CA ARG A 280 3.70 6.34 -14.14
C ARG A 280 3.07 6.25 -15.54
N ILE A 281 1.77 6.49 -15.66
CA ILE A 281 1.02 6.47 -16.93
C ILE A 281 1.49 7.59 -17.86
N SER A 282 1.66 8.80 -17.32
CA SER A 282 2.20 9.98 -18.02
C SER A 282 3.69 9.78 -18.35
N GLY A 283 4.49 9.32 -17.38
CA GLY A 283 5.93 9.11 -17.53
C GLY A 283 6.33 7.98 -18.47
N ARG A 284 5.44 7.00 -18.74
CA ARG A 284 5.66 5.96 -19.77
C ARG A 284 5.79 6.55 -21.17
N LYS A 285 5.04 7.62 -21.47
CA LYS A 285 5.07 8.30 -22.77
C LYS A 285 5.71 9.69 -22.74
N GLY A 286 5.90 10.26 -21.55
CA GLY A 286 6.34 11.66 -21.38
C GLY A 286 5.30 12.66 -21.88
N GLU A 287 4.03 12.27 -21.92
CA GLU A 287 2.95 13.05 -22.52
C GLU A 287 1.83 13.33 -21.53
N ARG A 288 1.30 14.56 -21.61
CA ARG A 288 0.19 14.99 -20.77
C ARG A 288 -1.09 14.22 -21.12
N ILE A 289 -1.77 13.73 -20.09
CA ILE A 289 -3.08 13.10 -20.18
C ILE A 289 -4.15 14.19 -20.32
N ILE A 290 -5.02 14.09 -21.34
CA ILE A 290 -6.18 14.97 -21.51
C ILE A 290 -7.41 14.36 -20.84
N ASN A 291 -7.63 13.07 -21.07
CA ASN A 291 -8.87 12.42 -20.66
C ASN A 291 -8.60 11.01 -20.12
N VAL A 292 -9.40 10.61 -19.15
CA VAL A 292 -9.39 9.29 -18.53
C VAL A 292 -10.82 8.78 -18.47
N ARG A 293 -11.01 7.56 -18.94
CA ARG A 293 -12.31 6.89 -18.98
C ARG A 293 -12.20 5.50 -18.38
N THR A 294 -13.09 5.18 -17.43
CA THR A 294 -13.27 3.80 -16.97
C THR A 294 -14.01 2.97 -18.02
N LEU A 295 -13.53 1.76 -18.27
CA LEU A 295 -14.11 0.82 -19.22
C LEU A 295 -15.00 -0.15 -18.44
N MET A 296 -16.30 0.17 -18.32
CA MET A 296 -17.27 -0.69 -17.64
C MET A 296 -17.59 -1.92 -18.49
N THR A 297 -17.33 -3.12 -17.97
CA THR A 297 -17.86 -4.35 -18.58
C THR A 297 -19.16 -4.78 -17.90
N GLY A 298 -20.28 -4.74 -18.66
CA GLY A 298 -21.41 -5.64 -18.43
C GLY A 298 -22.73 -5.09 -17.89
N ILE A 299 -22.90 -3.80 -17.56
CA ILE A 299 -24.23 -3.24 -17.26
C ILE A 299 -24.32 -1.82 -17.83
N SER A 300 -25.40 -1.55 -18.57
CA SER A 300 -25.78 -0.24 -19.11
C SER A 300 -25.91 0.83 -18.01
N ARG A 301 -24.77 1.34 -17.51
CA ARG A 301 -24.66 2.55 -16.70
C ARG A 301 -23.78 3.55 -17.42
N LYS A 302 -24.18 4.82 -17.36
CA LYS A 302 -23.49 5.95 -18.01
C LYS A 302 -22.00 5.92 -17.70
N GLU A 303 -21.21 5.85 -18.76
CA GLU A 303 -19.77 6.13 -18.78
C GLU A 303 -19.50 7.40 -17.96
N ARG A 304 -18.62 7.31 -16.96
CA ARG A 304 -18.20 8.47 -16.16
C ARG A 304 -16.81 8.88 -16.62
N SER A 305 -16.71 10.05 -17.23
CA SER A 305 -15.43 10.73 -17.43
C SER A 305 -14.90 11.17 -16.07
N ILE A 306 -13.65 10.82 -15.76
CA ILE A 306 -12.95 11.44 -14.63
C ILE A 306 -12.52 12.82 -15.16
N GLU A 307 -13.13 13.89 -14.65
CA GLU A 307 -12.94 15.27 -15.14
C GLU A 307 -11.46 15.72 -15.12
N ASN A 308 -11.15 16.57 -16.10
CA ASN A 308 -9.88 17.22 -16.41
C ASN A 308 -8.89 17.32 -15.25
N ILE A 309 -7.74 16.64 -15.40
CA ILE A 309 -6.57 16.88 -14.56
C ILE A 309 -6.06 18.30 -14.85
N THR A 310 -6.30 19.24 -13.93
CA THR A 310 -5.75 20.58 -13.99
C THR A 310 -4.23 20.49 -13.85
N SER A 311 -3.54 20.67 -14.97
CA SER A 311 -2.08 20.55 -15.13
C SER A 311 -1.28 21.71 -14.52
N GLY A 312 -1.71 22.23 -13.38
CA GLY A 312 -1.03 23.34 -12.71
C GLY A 312 0.07 22.92 -11.73
N GLN A 313 0.22 21.62 -11.43
CA GLN A 313 1.09 21.15 -10.35
C GLN A 313 2.06 20.02 -10.73
N TYR A 314 2.14 19.65 -12.02
CA TYR A 314 2.87 18.46 -12.45
C TYR A 314 3.79 18.79 -13.63
N LEU A 315 4.85 19.55 -13.34
CA LEU A 315 6.10 19.63 -14.10
C LEU A 315 7.25 19.59 -13.10
#